data_AF-A0A2D7I7W6-F1
#
_entry.id   AF-A0A2D7I7W6-F1
#
_cell.length_a   1.000
_cell.length_b   1.000
_cell.length_c   1.000
_cell.angle_alpha   90.00
_cell.angle_beta   90.00
_cell.angle_gamma   90.00
#
_symmetry.space_group_name_H-M   'P 1'
#
loop_
_entity.id
_entity.type
_entity.pdbx_description
1 polymer ?
#
loop_
_entity_poly.entity_id
_entity_poly.type
_entity_poly.pdbx_seq_one_letter_code
_entity_poly.pdbx_strand_id
1 'polypeptide(L)' 'SELNSLLEKLGMKASELVRKRESIIKELDIDLSSISNDDLISIMAEHPILIERPIVFNESLAIIGRPPENVEELL' A
#
# COMPACT_ATOMS: atom_id res chain seq x y z
N SER A 1 5.69 8.80 8.82
CA SER A 1 4.46 9.23 8.14
C SER A 1 3.34 8.27 8.51
N GLU A 2 2.06 8.66 8.38
CA GLU A 2 0.93 7.75 8.62
C GLU A 2 1.00 6.48 7.76
N LEU A 3 1.50 6.61 6.52
CA LEU A 3 1.71 5.47 5.63
C LEU A 3 2.78 4.48 6.14
N ASN A 4 3.86 4.96 6.77
CA ASN A 4 4.85 4.07 7.37
C ASN A 4 4.25 3.26 8.52
N SER A 5 3.52 3.91 9.42
CA SER A 5 2.84 3.22 10.52
C SER A 5 1.81 2.20 10.00
N LEU A 6 1.15 2.50 8.87
CA LEU A 6 0.25 1.56 8.23
C LEU A 6 1.00 0.34 7.65
N LEU A 7 2.10 0.56 6.93
CA LEU A 7 2.92 -0.51 6.37
C LEU A 7 3.52 -1.41 7.46
N GLU A 8 3.94 -0.83 8.59
CA GLU A 8 4.38 -1.57 9.77
C GLU A 8 3.26 -2.47 10.32
N LYS A 9 2.03 -1.95 10.45
CA LYS A 9 0.87 -2.74 10.90
C LYS A 9 0.45 -3.83 9.92
N LEU A 10 0.66 -3.59 8.63
CA LEU A 10 0.40 -4.55 7.56
C LEU A 10 1.51 -5.62 7.46
N GLY A 11 2.70 -5.35 8.02
CA GLY A 11 3.87 -6.22 7.85
C GLY A 11 4.36 -6.30 6.40
N MET A 12 4.10 -5.27 5.60
CA MET A 12 4.36 -5.25 4.15
C MET A 12 5.28 -4.11 3.75
N LYS A 13 6.00 -4.29 2.64
CA LYS A 13 6.72 -3.21 1.95
C LYS A 13 5.75 -2.32 1.17
N ALA A 14 6.15 -1.08 0.91
CA ALA A 14 5.35 -0.15 0.10
C ALA A 14 5.00 -0.74 -1.27
N SER A 15 5.94 -1.42 -1.93
CA SER A 15 5.77 -2.05 -3.25
C SER A 15 4.75 -3.20 -3.29
N GLU A 16 4.42 -3.78 -2.13
CA GLU A 16 3.37 -4.80 -1.99
C GLU A 16 1.99 -4.17 -1.87
N LEU A 17 1.91 -2.93 -1.37
CA LEU A 17 0.68 -2.15 -1.26
C LEU A 17 0.36 -1.35 -2.53
N VAL A 18 1.26 -1.29 -3.52
CA VAL A 18 1.03 -0.54 -4.76
C VAL A 18 0.05 -1.24 -5.69
N ARG A 19 -0.96 -0.50 -6.18
CA ARG A 19 -1.85 -0.89 -7.27
C ARG A 19 -1.08 -0.93 -8.60
N LYS A 20 -0.43 -2.05 -8.90
CA LYS A 20 0.44 -2.24 -10.09
C LYS A 20 -0.24 -2.00 -11.46
N ARG A 21 -1.57 -1.86 -11.50
CA ARG A 21 -2.36 -1.72 -12.73
C ARG A 21 -2.78 -0.28 -13.04
N GLU A 22 -2.49 0.68 -12.15
CA GLU A 22 -2.85 2.08 -12.39
C GLU A 22 -1.96 2.70 -13.47
N SER A 23 -2.56 3.50 -14.36
CA SER A 23 -1.82 4.15 -15.45
C SER A 23 -0.74 5.10 -14.94
N ILE A 24 -0.98 5.69 -13.76
CA ILE A 24 -0.07 6.64 -13.11
C ILE A 24 1.35 6.07 -12.89
N ILE A 25 1.50 4.75 -12.73
CA ILE A 25 2.83 4.10 -12.61
C ILE A 25 3.65 4.33 -13.88
N LYS A 26 3.00 4.20 -15.05
CA LYS A 26 3.63 4.43 -16.35
C LYS A 26 3.80 5.92 -16.64
N GLU A 27 2.84 6.74 -16.23
CA GLU A 27 2.91 8.20 -16.42
C GLU A 27 4.04 8.84 -15.63
N LEU A 28 4.33 8.33 -14.42
CA LEU A 28 5.42 8.78 -13.55
C LEU A 28 6.73 8.01 -13.75
N ASP A 29 6.80 7.10 -14.73
CA ASP A 29 7.97 6.25 -15.03
C ASP A 29 8.53 5.52 -13.78
N ILE A 30 7.62 5.00 -12.94
CA ILE A 30 8.00 4.35 -11.68
C ILE A 30 8.41 2.90 -11.95
N ASP A 31 9.70 2.62 -11.78
CA ASP A 31 10.20 1.25 -11.70
C ASP A 31 10.13 0.70 -10.28
N LEU A 32 9.09 -0.08 -10.00
CA LEU A 32 8.87 -0.72 -8.70
C LEU A 32 9.98 -1.70 -8.28
N SER A 33 10.86 -2.11 -9.20
CA SER A 33 11.96 -3.03 -8.90
C SER A 33 13.23 -2.33 -8.41
N SER A 34 13.38 -1.04 -8.70
CA SER A 34 14.58 -0.26 -8.39
C SER A 34 14.32 0.95 -7.48
N ILE A 35 13.08 1.43 -7.38
CA ILE A 35 12.72 2.54 -6.51
C ILE A 35 12.96 2.23 -5.03
N SER A 36 13.47 3.21 -4.28
CA SER A 36 13.65 3.07 -2.84
C SER A 36 12.29 3.04 -2.12
N ASN A 37 12.24 2.41 -0.95
CA ASN A 37 11.01 2.35 -0.18
C ASN A 37 10.53 3.76 0.23
N ASP A 38 11.45 4.64 0.65
CA ASP A 38 11.12 6.00 1.09
C ASP A 38 10.61 6.91 -0.03
N ASP A 39 11.20 6.80 -1.23
CA ASP A 39 10.72 7.53 -2.41
C ASP A 39 9.34 7.03 -2.81
N LEU A 40 9.13 5.71 -2.80
CA LEU A 40 7.83 5.13 -3.14
C LEU A 40 6.74 5.54 -2.14
N ILE A 41 7.04 5.57 -0.85
CA ILE A 41 6.13 6.09 0.19
C ILE A 41 5.78 7.55 -0.07
N SER A 42 6.76 8.37 -0.43
CA SER A 42 6.54 9.79 -0.74
C SER A 42 5.61 9.95 -1.94
N ILE A 43 5.86 9.21 -3.02
CA ILE A 43 4.99 9.22 -4.21
C ILE A 43 3.59 8.69 -3.88
N MET A 44 3.46 7.64 -3.06
CA MET A 44 2.15 7.11 -2.64
C MET A 44 1.37 8.12 -1.79
N ALA A 45 2.05 8.94 -0.99
CA ALA A 45 1.42 10.01 -0.22
C ALA A 45 0.93 11.15 -1.13
N GLU A 46 1.68 11.48 -2.19
CA GLU A 46 1.29 12.46 -3.21
C GLU A 46 0.20 11.93 -4.15
N HIS A 47 0.22 10.64 -4.45
CA HIS A 47 -0.70 9.94 -5.34
C HIS A 47 -1.39 8.76 -4.63
N PRO A 48 -2.36 9.00 -3.72
CA PRO A 48 -3.04 7.94 -2.98
C PRO A 48 -3.76 6.89 -3.84
N ILE A 49 -4.01 7.17 -5.12
CA ILE A 49 -4.53 6.21 -6.09
C ILE A 49 -3.60 5.00 -6.26
N LEU A 50 -2.30 5.16 -6.01
CA LEU A 50 -1.33 4.06 -6.02
C LEU A 50 -1.54 3.08 -4.87
N ILE A 51 -2.31 3.41 -3.84
CA ILE A 51 -2.47 2.59 -2.63
C ILE A 51 -3.62 1.60 -2.83
N GLU A 52 -3.34 0.30 -2.66
CA GLU A 52 -4.35 -0.77 -2.74
C GLU A 52 -5.41 -0.57 -1.66
N ARG A 53 -6.69 -0.74 -2.04
CA ARG A 53 -7.85 -0.52 -1.16
C ARG A 53 -8.94 -1.54 -1.49
N PRO A 54 -9.78 -1.95 -0.51
CA PRO A 54 -9.86 -1.42 0.86
C PRO A 54 -8.73 -1.91 1.78
N ILE A 55 -8.34 -1.06 2.72
CA ILE A 55 -7.45 -1.42 3.84
C ILE A 55 -8.31 -1.39 5.10
N VAL A 56 -8.32 -2.49 5.83
CA VAL A 56 -9.09 -2.62 7.07
C VAL A 56 -8.09 -2.76 8.21
N PHE A 57 -8.29 -2.04 9.32
CA PHE A 57 -7.39 -2.07 10.46
C PHE A 57 -8.14 -1.95 11.78
N ASN A 58 -7.60 -2.58 12.83
CA ASN A 58 -8.00 -2.38 14.21
C ASN A 58 -6.83 -1.76 15.01
N GLU A 59 -6.89 -1.79 16.34
CA GLU A 59 -5.84 -1.18 17.17
C GLU A 59 -4.45 -1.82 16.94
N SER A 60 -4.41 -3.13 16.68
CA SER A 60 -3.18 -3.93 16.61
C SER A 60 -2.77 -4.40 15.21
N LEU A 61 -3.72 -4.56 14.28
CA LEU A 61 -3.51 -5.20 12.98
C LEU A 61 -4.11 -4.40 11.83
N ALA A 62 -3.50 -4.47 10.65
CA ALA A 62 -4.05 -3.97 9.40
C ALA A 62 -3.95 -5.07 8.32
N ILE A 63 -4.92 -5.11 7.40
CA ILE A 63 -4.99 -6.07 6.29
C ILE A 63 -5.48 -5.40 4.99
N ILE A 64 -5.20 -6.01 3.84
CA ILE A 64 -5.86 -5.69 2.57
C ILE A 64 -7.21 -6.42 2.54
N GLY A 65 -8.32 -5.68 2.57
CA GLY A 65 -9.68 -6.25 2.59
C GLY A 65 -10.18 -6.76 1.24
N ARG A 66 -9.29 -6.94 0.27
CA ARG A 66 -9.58 -7.60 -1.01
C ARG A 66 -8.71 -8.87 -1.13
N PRO A 67 -9.32 -10.04 -1.36
CA PRO A 67 -10.76 -10.25 -1.43
C PRO A 67 -11.45 -10.09 -0.05
N PRO A 68 -12.79 -9.91 -0.01
CA PRO A 68 -13.53 -9.68 1.24
C PRO A 68 -13.26 -10.72 2.32
N GLU A 69 -12.94 -11.95 1.92
CA GLU A 69 -12.57 -13.05 2.82
C GLU A 69 -11.38 -12.70 3.73
N ASN A 70 -10.44 -11.83 3.30
CA ASN A 70 -9.31 -11.42 4.13
C ASN A 70 -9.76 -10.74 5.44
N VAL A 71 -10.96 -10.15 5.46
CA VAL A 71 -11.51 -9.50 6.66
C VAL A 71 -11.79 -10.50 7.79
N GLU A 72 -11.91 -11.79 7.49
CA GLU A 72 -12.00 -12.83 8.53
C GLU A 72 -10.74 -12.92 9.38
N GLU A 73 -9.58 -12.48 8.89
CA GLU A 73 -8.32 -12.44 9.66
C GLU A 73 -8.31 -11.36 10.76
N LEU A 74 -9.29 -10.44 10.76
CA LEU A 74 -9.43 -9.38 11.77
C LEU A 74 -10.36 -9.74 12.95
N LEU A 75 -11.08 -10.86 12.88
CA LEU A 75 -12.05 -11.32 13.88
C LEU A 75 -11.41 -12.22 14.94
#